data_AF-G7VWW2-F1
#
_entry.id   AF-G7VWW2-F1
#
_cell.length_a   1.000
_cell.length_b   1.000
_cell.length_c   1.000
_cell.angle_alpha   90.00
_cell.angle_beta   90.00
_cell.angle_gamma   90.00
#
_symmetry.space_group_name_H-M   'P 1'
#
loop_
_entity.id
_entity.type
_entity.pdbx_description
1 polymer ?
#
loop_
_entity_poly.entity_id
_entity_poly.type
_entity_poly.pdbx_seq_one_letter_code
_entity_poly.pdbx_strand_id
1 'polypeptide(L)'
;MHIQVQNVEKKENDYLIHYKAGGALPFVPHDIVLIHGKQYFIGTIVEVESEQALVRINPEYENQLTGSIGLELAFSPTVSIQGADKIVEKLGYFPPFHYDQITAADITKDQITLTIELSPPTVLIPKSPDLTPSAEQPSLSASSTANVPRYAVIFTFLETKEHELTAMETENIILQLDFRYEESDMVIDIDAITGLSGSFLCRGIRAEIAELNE
;
A
#
# COMPACT_ATOMS: atom_id res chain seq x y z
N MET A 1 4.68 3.18 19.55
CA MET A 1 4.12 2.52 20.76
C MET A 1 4.73 1.14 20.90
N HIS A 2 4.98 0.62 22.11
CA HIS A 2 5.44 -0.77 22.30
C HIS A 2 4.33 -1.61 22.91
N ILE A 3 4.18 -2.84 22.43
CA ILE A 3 3.23 -3.82 22.97
C ILE A 3 3.94 -5.13 23.29
N GLN A 4 3.35 -5.87 24.24
CA GLN A 4 3.79 -7.23 24.54
C GLN A 4 2.81 -8.24 23.93
N VAL A 5 3.23 -8.92 22.86
CA VAL A 5 2.46 -9.96 22.19
C VAL A 5 2.33 -11.17 23.12
N GLN A 6 1.08 -11.61 23.31
CA GLN A 6 0.71 -12.78 24.12
C GLN A 6 0.48 -14.01 23.23
N ASN A 7 -0.22 -13.81 22.12
CA ASN A 7 -0.58 -14.86 21.16
C ASN A 7 -0.76 -14.25 19.77
N VAL A 8 -0.56 -15.06 18.73
CA VAL A 8 -0.89 -14.69 17.34
C VAL A 8 -1.66 -15.82 16.68
N GLU A 9 -2.78 -15.49 16.06
CA GLU A 9 -3.62 -16.43 15.33
C GLU A 9 -3.68 -16.02 13.86
N LYS A 10 -3.41 -16.96 12.95
CA LYS A 10 -3.59 -16.71 11.52
C LYS A 10 -5.08 -16.82 11.15
N LYS A 11 -5.65 -15.75 10.61
CA LYS A 11 -7.01 -15.68 10.09
C LYS A 11 -6.96 -15.44 8.58
N GLU A 12 -7.08 -16.50 7.81
CA GLU A 12 -6.94 -16.45 6.34
C GLU A 12 -5.59 -15.87 5.90
N ASN A 13 -5.59 -14.62 5.40
CA ASN A 13 -4.40 -13.87 4.97
C ASN A 13 -3.90 -12.87 6.01
N ASP A 14 -4.56 -12.78 7.17
CA ASP A 14 -4.31 -11.80 8.22
C ASP A 14 -3.87 -12.47 9.53
N TYR A 15 -3.36 -11.66 10.45
CA TYR A 15 -2.80 -12.11 11.72
C TYR A 15 -3.47 -11.37 12.87
N LEU A 16 -4.25 -12.10 13.68
CA LEU A 16 -4.84 -11.57 14.91
C LEU A 16 -3.78 -11.61 16.02
N ILE A 17 -3.34 -10.44 16.46
CA ILE A 17 -2.37 -10.27 17.52
C ILE A 17 -3.13 -10.00 18.82
N HIS A 18 -2.95 -10.87 19.82
CA HIS A 18 -3.35 -10.61 21.19
C HIS A 18 -2.19 -9.98 21.94
N TYR A 19 -2.40 -8.84 22.57
CA TYR A 19 -1.32 -8.09 23.20
C TYR A 19 -1.72 -7.48 24.53
N LYS A 20 -0.72 -7.09 25.32
CA LYS A 20 -0.91 -6.31 26.54
C LYS A 20 -0.35 -4.90 26.35
N ALA A 21 -1.23 -3.91 26.36
CA ALA A 21 -0.87 -2.49 26.19
C ALA A 21 -1.63 -1.54 27.13
N GLY A 22 -2.59 -2.05 27.93
CA GLY A 22 -3.41 -1.23 28.82
C GLY A 22 -4.54 -0.48 28.11
N GLY A 23 -4.88 -0.88 26.88
CA GLY A 23 -5.95 -0.29 26.06
C GLY A 23 -5.87 -0.74 24.60
N ALA A 24 -6.77 -0.21 23.78
CA ALA A 24 -6.71 -0.36 22.32
C ALA A 24 -5.53 0.43 21.74
N LEU A 25 -4.99 -0.04 20.62
CA LEU A 25 -3.96 0.70 19.88
C LEU A 25 -4.55 1.99 19.29
N PRO A 26 -3.75 3.07 19.18
CA PRO A 26 -4.19 4.35 18.63
C PRO A 26 -4.13 4.36 17.09
N PHE A 27 -4.57 3.27 16.45
CA PHE A 27 -4.62 3.12 15.00
C PHE A 27 -6.06 2.95 14.54
N VAL A 28 -6.31 3.29 13.29
CA VAL A 28 -7.60 3.06 12.63
C VAL A 28 -7.45 1.99 11.54
N PRO A 29 -8.56 1.34 11.12
CA PRO A 29 -8.54 0.45 9.97
C PRO A 29 -7.89 1.11 8.76
N HIS A 30 -7.06 0.31 8.08
CA HIS A 30 -6.23 0.65 6.92
C HIS A 30 -5.00 1.53 7.20
N ASP A 31 -4.69 1.82 8.46
CA ASP A 31 -3.40 2.40 8.81
C ASP A 31 -2.25 1.50 8.38
N ILE A 32 -1.26 2.11 7.73
CA ILE A 32 0.01 1.48 7.40
C ILE A 32 0.93 1.73 8.58
N VAL A 33 1.40 0.65 9.20
CA VAL A 33 2.25 0.69 10.39
C VAL A 33 3.62 0.09 10.10
N LEU A 34 4.66 0.75 10.59
CA LEU A 34 5.98 0.17 10.73
C LEU A 34 6.00 -0.69 11.99
N ILE A 35 6.39 -1.96 11.83
CA ILE A 35 6.46 -2.94 12.91
C ILE A 35 7.93 -3.20 13.23
N HIS A 36 8.29 -2.97 14.48
CA HIS A 36 9.65 -3.03 15.01
C HIS A 36 9.78 -4.31 15.84
N GLY A 37 10.19 -5.41 15.19
CA GLY A 37 10.49 -6.67 15.85
C GLY A 37 12.01 -6.87 15.98
N LYS A 38 12.51 -8.06 15.60
CA LYS A 38 13.97 -8.25 15.39
C LYS A 38 14.47 -7.53 14.14
N GLN A 39 13.56 -7.29 13.20
CA GLN A 39 13.75 -6.51 11.99
C GLN A 39 12.53 -5.60 11.77
N TYR A 40 12.69 -4.61 10.90
CA TYR A 40 11.62 -3.70 10.52
C TYR A 40 10.87 -4.25 9.32
N PHE A 41 9.54 -4.15 9.36
CA PHE A 41 8.67 -4.49 8.24
C PHE A 41 7.36 -3.72 8.35
N ILE A 42 6.63 -3.63 7.25
CA ILE A 42 5.36 -2.91 7.17
C ILE A 42 4.20 -3.88 7.39
N GLY A 43 3.17 -3.41 8.09
CA GLY A 43 1.86 -4.06 8.17
C GLY A 43 0.73 -3.08 7.92
N THR A 44 -0.44 -3.62 7.60
CA THR A 44 -1.69 -2.85 7.49
C THR A 44 -2.61 -3.26 8.62
N ILE A 45 -3.11 -2.28 9.38
CA ILE A 45 -4.14 -2.50 10.38
C ILE A 45 -5.44 -2.82 9.66
N VAL A 46 -6.02 -3.98 9.94
CA VAL A 46 -7.33 -4.38 9.38
C VAL A 46 -8.42 -4.02 10.37
N GLU A 47 -8.24 -4.40 11.64
CA GLU A 47 -9.18 -4.13 12.73
C GLU A 47 -8.42 -3.88 14.04
N VAL A 48 -8.99 -3.06 14.93
CA VAL A 48 -8.45 -2.81 16.27
C VAL A 48 -9.54 -2.97 17.30
N GLU A 49 -9.28 -3.80 18.31
CA GLU A 49 -10.13 -3.97 19.47
C GLU A 49 -9.32 -3.73 20.77
N SER A 50 -9.98 -3.87 21.92
CA SER A 50 -9.28 -3.83 23.20
C SER A 50 -8.33 -5.02 23.32
N GLU A 51 -7.02 -4.76 23.40
CA GLU A 51 -5.97 -5.78 23.55
C GLU A 51 -5.86 -6.78 22.40
N GLN A 52 -6.50 -6.49 21.26
CA GLN A 52 -6.42 -7.29 20.03
C GLN A 52 -6.31 -6.37 18.81
N ALA A 53 -5.59 -6.82 17.80
CA ALA A 53 -5.53 -6.14 16.51
C ALA A 53 -5.36 -7.17 15.40
N LEU A 54 -6.15 -7.04 14.34
CA LEU A 54 -5.98 -7.82 13.13
C LEU A 54 -5.06 -7.05 12.20
N VAL A 55 -3.95 -7.66 11.79
CA VAL A 55 -2.91 -7.01 10.99
C VAL A 55 -2.59 -7.86 9.77
N ARG A 56 -2.52 -7.23 8.61
CA ARG A 56 -2.04 -7.86 7.38
C ARG A 56 -0.56 -7.56 7.22
N ILE A 57 0.26 -8.60 7.06
CA ILE A 57 1.71 -8.48 6.86
C ILE A 57 2.15 -9.45 5.77
N ASN A 58 3.35 -9.25 5.24
CA ASN A 58 3.97 -10.28 4.41
C ASN A 58 4.21 -11.55 5.26
N PRO A 59 3.74 -12.74 4.82
CA PRO A 59 3.86 -13.99 5.58
C PRO A 59 5.29 -14.34 6.01
N GLU A 60 6.33 -13.86 5.32
CA GLU A 60 7.72 -14.09 5.71
C GLU A 60 8.08 -13.48 7.09
N TYR A 61 7.30 -12.49 7.53
CA TYR A 61 7.47 -11.80 8.81
C TYR A 61 6.59 -12.36 9.92
N GLU A 62 5.83 -13.43 9.68
CA GLU A 62 4.96 -14.05 10.69
C GLU A 62 5.71 -14.38 11.99
N ASN A 63 6.93 -14.91 11.87
CA ASN A 63 7.77 -15.26 13.03
C ASN A 63 8.30 -14.05 13.82
N GLN A 64 8.09 -12.82 13.32
CA GLN A 64 8.49 -11.57 13.97
C GLN A 64 7.38 -11.00 14.86
N LEU A 65 6.13 -11.47 14.73
CA LEU A 65 5.01 -11.05 15.57
C LEU A 65 5.04 -11.76 16.94
N THR A 66 6.14 -11.64 17.68
CA THR A 66 6.28 -12.30 18.98
C THR A 66 7.13 -11.48 19.94
N GLY A 67 6.89 -11.66 21.24
CA GLY A 67 7.59 -10.94 22.28
C GLY A 67 7.18 -9.46 22.36
N SER A 68 8.16 -8.59 22.59
CA SER A 68 7.93 -7.15 22.61
C SER A 68 8.17 -6.58 21.21
N ILE A 69 7.15 -5.93 20.65
CA ILE A 69 7.25 -5.26 19.35
C ILE A 69 6.88 -3.79 19.46
N GLY A 70 7.54 -2.96 18.67
CA GLY A 70 7.16 -1.58 18.43
C GLY A 70 6.20 -1.46 17.26
N LEU A 71 5.26 -0.53 17.34
CA LEU A 71 4.33 -0.15 16.28
C LEU A 71 4.37 1.37 16.12
N GLU A 72 4.61 1.82 14.91
CA GLU A 72 4.65 3.24 14.55
C GLU A 72 3.76 3.47 13.34
N LEU A 73 2.98 4.55 13.33
CA LEU A 73 2.17 4.90 12.17
C LEU A 73 3.11 5.38 11.06
N ALA A 74 3.17 4.66 9.95
CA ALA A 74 3.90 5.09 8.76
C ALA A 74 3.02 6.05 7.94
N PHE A 75 1.76 5.66 7.70
CA PHE A 75 0.81 6.48 6.95
C PHE A 75 -0.63 6.06 7.25
N SER A 76 -1.58 7.00 7.16
CA SER A 76 -3.01 6.73 7.36
C SER A 76 -3.80 7.16 6.12
N PRO A 77 -4.12 6.24 5.19
CA PRO A 77 -4.83 6.57 3.97
C PRO A 77 -6.20 7.22 4.23
N THR A 78 -6.98 6.66 5.15
CA THR A 78 -8.35 7.12 5.46
C THR A 78 -8.38 8.49 6.13
N VAL A 79 -7.30 8.88 6.83
CA VAL A 79 -7.17 10.21 7.44
C VAL A 79 -6.60 11.24 6.45
N SER A 80 -5.64 10.83 5.62
CA SER A 80 -4.82 11.76 4.83
C SER A 80 -5.24 11.89 3.37
N ILE A 81 -6.02 10.95 2.85
CA ILE A 81 -6.46 10.93 1.46
C ILE A 81 -7.96 11.13 1.40
N GLN A 82 -8.38 12.29 0.91
CA GLN A 82 -9.78 12.57 0.68
C GLN A 82 -10.33 11.61 -0.38
N GLY A 83 -11.30 10.78 0.01
CA GLY A 83 -11.93 9.78 -0.86
C GLY A 83 -11.43 8.34 -0.66
N ALA A 84 -10.41 8.12 0.17
CA ALA A 84 -9.94 6.77 0.51
C ALA A 84 -11.04 5.88 1.08
N ASP A 85 -11.96 6.41 1.89
CA ASP A 85 -13.10 5.66 2.43
C ASP A 85 -13.97 5.04 1.33
N LYS A 86 -14.15 5.72 0.19
CA LYS A 86 -14.94 5.19 -0.94
C LYS A 86 -14.21 4.07 -1.67
N ILE A 87 -12.88 4.15 -1.72
CA ILE A 87 -12.04 3.08 -2.28
C ILE A 87 -12.16 1.85 -1.38
N VAL A 88 -12.02 2.03 -0.06
CA VAL A 88 -12.20 0.97 0.94
C VAL A 88 -13.61 0.39 0.89
N GLU A 89 -14.66 1.21 0.78
CA GLU A 89 -16.04 0.72 0.69
C GLU A 89 -16.25 -0.17 -0.54
N LYS A 90 -15.63 0.19 -1.67
CA LYS A 90 -15.76 -0.54 -2.94
C LYS A 90 -14.90 -1.80 -3.00
N LEU A 91 -13.69 -1.78 -2.43
CA LEU A 91 -12.71 -2.87 -2.54
C LEU A 91 -12.57 -3.72 -1.27
N GLY A 92 -13.05 -3.24 -0.12
CA GLY A 92 -12.82 -3.81 1.21
C GLY A 92 -11.47 -3.45 1.84
N TYR A 93 -10.58 -2.77 1.11
CA TYR A 93 -9.26 -2.34 1.57
C TYR A 93 -8.74 -1.15 0.76
N PHE A 94 -7.74 -0.45 1.28
CA PHE A 94 -6.97 0.54 0.51
C PHE A 94 -5.82 -0.18 -0.22
N PRO A 95 -5.72 -0.11 -1.57
CA PRO A 95 -4.72 -0.86 -2.32
C PRO A 95 -3.28 -0.49 -1.95
N PRO A 96 -2.34 -1.45 -1.98
CA PRO A 96 -0.92 -1.19 -1.75
C PRO A 96 -0.20 -0.61 -2.98
N PHE A 97 -0.86 -0.59 -4.15
CA PHE A 97 -0.30 -0.08 -5.42
C PHE A 97 1.03 -0.75 -5.80
N HIS A 98 1.05 -2.08 -5.85
CA HIS A 98 2.23 -2.89 -6.14
C HIS A 98 2.04 -3.66 -7.45
N TYR A 99 2.97 -3.50 -8.40
CA TYR A 99 2.87 -4.09 -9.74
C TYR A 99 1.63 -3.61 -10.52
N ASP A 100 1.17 -2.39 -10.24
CA ASP A 100 0.03 -1.75 -10.88
C ASP A 100 0.48 -0.81 -12.01
N GLN A 101 -0.42 -0.47 -12.95
CA GLN A 101 -0.05 0.29 -14.15
C GLN A 101 -0.54 1.74 -14.07
N ILE A 102 0.38 2.70 -14.28
CA ILE A 102 0.00 4.10 -14.53
C ILE A 102 -0.44 4.21 -15.99
N THR A 103 -1.72 4.47 -16.21
CA THR A 103 -2.30 4.57 -17.57
C THR A 103 -2.40 6.00 -18.05
N ALA A 104 -2.41 6.97 -17.14
CA ALA A 104 -2.35 8.39 -17.46
C ALA A 104 -1.67 9.17 -16.33
N ALA A 105 -0.89 10.19 -16.69
CA ALA A 105 -0.38 11.19 -15.77
C ALA A 105 -0.54 12.59 -16.36
N ASP A 106 -1.00 13.53 -15.55
CA ASP A 106 -0.97 14.96 -15.85
C ASP A 106 -0.15 15.67 -14.78
N ILE A 107 0.97 16.26 -15.18
CA ILE A 107 1.96 16.86 -14.29
C ILE A 107 2.00 18.34 -14.59
N THR A 108 1.44 19.13 -13.67
CA THR A 108 1.50 20.60 -13.69
C THR A 108 2.40 21.09 -12.55
N LYS A 109 2.59 22.40 -12.46
CA LYS A 109 3.48 22.98 -11.46
C LYS A 109 3.03 22.72 -10.01
N ASP A 110 1.72 22.75 -9.76
CA ASP A 110 1.12 22.73 -8.42
C ASP A 110 0.15 21.56 -8.21
N GLN A 111 -0.02 20.72 -9.22
CA GLN A 111 -0.88 19.55 -9.17
C GLN A 111 -0.31 18.41 -10.02
N ILE A 112 -0.38 17.19 -9.49
CA ILE A 112 -0.10 15.96 -10.23
C ILE A 112 -1.36 15.10 -10.18
N THR A 113 -1.78 14.57 -11.31
CA THR A 113 -2.87 13.59 -11.39
C THR A 113 -2.32 12.30 -11.97
N LEU A 114 -2.58 11.17 -11.30
CA LEU A 114 -2.20 9.83 -11.76
C LEU A 114 -3.44 8.95 -11.84
N THR A 115 -3.62 8.26 -12.97
CA THR A 115 -4.59 7.17 -13.10
C THR A 115 -3.83 5.85 -13.01
N ILE A 116 -4.11 5.09 -11.95
CA ILE A 116 -3.48 3.80 -11.69
C ILE A 116 -4.52 2.73 -11.87
N GLU A 117 -4.31 1.87 -12.87
CA GLU A 117 -5.12 0.68 -13.05
C GLU A 117 -4.67 -0.42 -12.10
N LEU A 118 -5.61 -0.96 -11.32
CA LEU A 118 -5.36 -2.02 -10.36
C LEU A 118 -5.26 -3.36 -11.08
N SER A 119 -4.12 -4.02 -10.88
CA SER A 119 -3.95 -5.43 -11.19
C SER A 119 -4.99 -6.25 -10.43
N PRO A 120 -5.51 -7.35 -11.03
CA PRO A 120 -6.32 -8.30 -10.30
C PRO A 120 -5.56 -8.72 -9.03
N PRO A 121 -6.26 -8.99 -7.90
CA PRO A 121 -5.62 -9.44 -6.67
C PRO A 121 -4.88 -10.75 -6.94
N THR A 122 -3.62 -10.63 -7.31
CA THR A 122 -2.72 -11.73 -7.57
C THR A 122 -2.09 -11.99 -6.22
N VAL A 123 -2.25 -13.21 -5.70
CA VAL A 123 -1.69 -13.63 -4.42
C VAL A 123 -0.23 -13.17 -4.35
N LEU A 124 0.06 -12.22 -3.47
CA LEU A 124 1.38 -11.66 -3.23
C LEU A 124 2.30 -12.80 -2.74
N ILE A 125 2.98 -13.46 -3.67
CA ILE A 125 4.15 -14.28 -3.36
C ILE A 125 5.35 -13.46 -3.80
N PRO A 126 6.09 -12.82 -2.89
CA PRO A 126 7.37 -12.23 -3.25
C PRO A 126 8.30 -13.36 -3.69
N LYS A 127 8.84 -13.28 -4.92
CA LYS A 127 10.06 -14.03 -5.26
C LYS A 127 11.19 -13.44 -4.41
N SER A 128 11.68 -14.20 -3.42
CA SER A 128 12.92 -13.83 -2.72
C SER A 128 14.06 -13.61 -3.73
N PRO A 129 14.99 -12.68 -3.46
CA PRO A 129 16.18 -12.46 -4.27
C PRO A 129 17.25 -13.47 -3.87
N ASP A 130 17.03 -14.75 -4.14
CA ASP A 130 18.13 -15.71 -4.14
C ASP A 130 17.83 -16.88 -5.07
N LEU A 131 18.86 -17.25 -5.84
CA LEU A 131 18.98 -18.39 -6.76
C LEU A 131 18.62 -18.14 -8.24
N THR A 132 19.66 -17.74 -9.00
CA THR A 132 19.93 -18.12 -10.41
C THR A 132 18.90 -17.74 -11.49
N PRO A 133 19.30 -17.54 -12.76
CA PRO A 133 18.37 -17.12 -13.81
C PRO A 133 17.46 -18.30 -14.18
N SER A 134 16.36 -18.47 -13.44
CA SER A 134 15.28 -19.34 -13.88
C SER A 134 14.53 -18.60 -14.99
N ALA A 135 14.62 -19.15 -16.20
CA ALA A 135 14.00 -18.66 -17.44
C ALA A 135 12.47 -18.85 -17.45
N GLU A 136 11.82 -18.46 -16.37
CA GLU A 136 10.38 -18.26 -16.30
C GLU A 136 10.14 -16.80 -15.93
N GLN A 137 10.09 -15.97 -16.98
CA GLN A 137 9.31 -14.74 -16.94
C GLN A 137 7.97 -15.04 -16.25
N PRO A 138 7.46 -14.16 -15.38
CA PRO A 138 6.04 -14.16 -15.11
C PRO A 138 5.38 -13.97 -16.48
N SER A 139 4.85 -15.05 -17.05
CA SER A 139 3.96 -14.91 -18.17
C SER A 139 2.73 -14.23 -17.57
N LEU A 140 2.52 -12.97 -17.96
CA LEU A 140 1.19 -12.40 -18.01
C LEU A 140 0.41 -13.30 -18.98
N SER A 141 -0.04 -14.43 -18.47
CA SER A 141 -1.04 -15.22 -19.16
C SER A 141 -2.25 -14.32 -19.18
N ALA A 142 -2.48 -13.71 -20.34
CA ALA A 142 -3.73 -13.08 -20.72
C ALA A 142 -4.80 -14.18 -20.73
N SER A 143 -5.16 -14.66 -19.54
CA SER A 143 -6.40 -15.33 -19.29
C SER A 143 -7.44 -14.24 -19.29
N SER A 144 -8.09 -14.08 -20.43
CA SER A 144 -9.29 -13.27 -20.61
C SER A 144 -10.38 -13.78 -19.65
N THR A 145 -10.34 -13.39 -18.38
CA THR A 145 -11.50 -13.46 -17.50
C THR A 145 -12.34 -12.22 -17.76
N ALA A 146 -13.06 -12.24 -18.88
CA ALA A 146 -13.95 -11.17 -19.36
C ALA A 146 -15.19 -10.94 -18.46
N ASN A 147 -15.03 -11.02 -17.13
CA ASN A 147 -16.11 -10.85 -16.16
C ASN A 147 -15.65 -10.44 -14.75
N VAL A 148 -14.36 -10.13 -14.55
CA VAL A 148 -13.91 -9.53 -13.29
C VAL A 148 -13.92 -8.01 -13.50
N PRO A 149 -14.69 -7.23 -12.72
CA PRO A 149 -14.67 -5.78 -12.84
C PRO A 149 -13.24 -5.28 -12.57
N ARG A 150 -12.71 -4.51 -13.52
CA ARG A 150 -11.41 -3.85 -13.41
C ARG A 150 -11.64 -2.48 -12.79
N TYR A 151 -10.72 -2.07 -11.91
CA TYR A 151 -10.81 -0.79 -11.22
C TYR A 151 -9.55 0.02 -11.48
N ALA A 152 -9.72 1.34 -11.58
CA ALA A 152 -8.64 2.29 -11.52
C ALA A 152 -8.83 3.20 -10.31
N VAL A 153 -7.71 3.63 -9.72
CA VAL A 153 -7.68 4.71 -8.74
C VAL A 153 -7.06 5.93 -9.39
N ILE A 154 -7.79 7.04 -9.34
CA ILE A 154 -7.33 8.33 -9.83
C ILE A 154 -6.88 9.14 -8.63
N PHE A 155 -5.60 9.39 -8.52
CA PHE A 155 -5.02 10.29 -7.52
C PHE A 155 -4.90 11.70 -8.08
N THR A 156 -5.28 12.69 -7.27
CA THR A 156 -4.95 14.10 -7.50
C THR A 156 -4.19 14.62 -6.29
N PHE A 157 -2.91 14.90 -6.50
CA PHE A 157 -2.00 15.49 -5.53
C PHE A 157 -2.04 17.01 -5.65
N LEU A 158 -2.27 17.71 -4.54
CA LEU A 158 -2.51 19.15 -4.47
C LEU A 158 -1.33 19.89 -3.84
N GLU A 159 -1.11 21.11 -4.31
CA GLU A 159 0.01 21.97 -3.88
C GLU A 159 1.35 21.23 -3.98
N THR A 160 1.57 20.58 -5.12
CA THR A 160 2.77 19.77 -5.33
C THR A 160 4.01 20.66 -5.48
N LYS A 161 5.16 20.16 -5.00
CA LYS A 161 6.46 20.83 -5.10
C LYS A 161 7.58 19.80 -5.16
N GLU A 162 8.78 20.25 -5.53
CA GLU A 162 10.00 19.43 -5.53
C GLU A 162 9.83 18.15 -6.38
N HIS A 163 9.36 18.31 -7.62
CA HIS A 163 9.14 17.18 -8.53
C HIS A 163 10.47 16.66 -9.06
N GLU A 164 10.80 15.42 -8.72
CA GLU A 164 11.90 14.67 -9.28
C GLU A 164 11.35 13.44 -10.01
N LEU A 165 10.68 13.66 -11.14
CA LEU A 165 9.97 12.62 -11.90
C LEU A 165 10.64 12.32 -13.25
N THR A 166 10.67 11.04 -13.61
CA THR A 166 10.98 10.61 -14.99
C THR A 166 9.78 10.88 -15.91
N ALA A 167 9.99 10.74 -17.22
CA ALA A 167 8.89 10.87 -18.19
C ALA A 167 8.07 9.58 -18.26
N MET A 168 6.80 9.71 -18.67
CA MET A 168 6.01 8.54 -19.02
C MET A 168 6.58 7.81 -20.24
N GLU A 169 6.56 6.50 -20.19
CA GLU A 169 6.90 5.61 -21.31
C GLU A 169 5.65 4.90 -21.86
N THR A 170 5.83 4.02 -22.85
CA THR A 170 4.75 3.18 -23.39
C THR A 170 4.11 2.30 -22.32
N GLU A 171 4.92 1.78 -21.40
CA GLU A 171 4.51 1.01 -20.24
C GLU A 171 5.04 1.71 -18.99
N ASN A 172 4.17 1.90 -17.99
CA ASN A 172 4.53 2.53 -16.72
C ASN A 172 4.05 1.62 -15.60
N ILE A 173 4.91 0.68 -15.20
CA ILE A 173 4.57 -0.35 -14.21
C ILE A 173 5.21 0.04 -12.89
N ILE A 174 4.37 0.29 -11.89
CA ILE A 174 4.77 0.62 -10.52
C ILE A 174 5.35 -0.65 -9.88
N LEU A 175 6.54 -0.55 -9.30
CA LEU A 175 6.99 -1.52 -8.30
C LEU A 175 6.22 -1.29 -7.00
N GLN A 176 6.22 -0.04 -6.52
CA GLN A 176 5.52 0.39 -5.31
C GLN A 176 5.21 1.90 -5.35
N LEU A 177 4.05 2.29 -4.81
CA LEU A 177 3.69 3.68 -4.56
C LEU A 177 3.61 3.90 -3.05
N ASP A 178 4.51 4.73 -2.53
CA ASP A 178 4.62 5.01 -1.10
C ASP A 178 4.16 6.41 -0.72
N PHE A 179 3.60 6.50 0.47
CA PHE A 179 3.12 7.73 1.09
C PHE A 179 3.78 7.86 2.46
N ARG A 180 4.39 9.02 2.73
CA ARG A 180 5.05 9.29 4.01
C ARG A 180 4.77 10.70 4.47
N TYR A 181 4.62 10.89 5.79
CA TYR A 181 4.54 12.23 6.35
C TYR A 181 5.93 12.87 6.40
N GLU A 182 6.03 14.12 5.97
CA GLU A 182 7.23 14.95 6.12
C GLU A 182 6.84 16.34 6.61
N GLU A 183 7.02 16.57 7.91
CA GLU A 183 6.63 17.80 8.60
C GLU A 183 5.16 18.19 8.35
N SER A 184 4.92 19.22 7.53
CA SER A 184 3.59 19.72 7.15
C SER A 184 3.11 19.21 5.79
N ASP A 185 3.95 18.46 5.08
CA ASP A 185 3.69 17.94 3.75
C ASP A 185 3.69 16.40 3.77
N MET A 186 3.39 15.81 2.62
CA MET A 186 3.46 14.38 2.37
C MET A 186 4.40 14.13 1.20
N VAL A 187 5.33 13.19 1.38
CA VAL A 187 6.19 12.66 0.32
C VAL A 187 5.45 11.54 -0.38
N ILE A 188 5.43 11.62 -1.71
CA ILE A 188 4.97 10.58 -2.59
C ILE A 188 6.19 10.03 -3.32
N ASP A 189 6.44 8.74 -3.18
CA ASP A 189 7.50 8.04 -3.92
C ASP A 189 6.86 7.04 -4.87
N ILE A 190 7.27 7.11 -6.13
CA ILE A 190 6.86 6.20 -7.20
C ILE A 190 8.09 5.40 -7.59
N ASP A 191 8.20 4.19 -7.07
CA ASP A 191 9.18 3.23 -7.56
C ASP A 191 8.56 2.48 -8.74
N ALA A 192 9.26 2.44 -9.87
CA ALA A 192 8.76 1.79 -11.08
C ALA A 192 9.70 0.69 -11.56
N ILE A 193 9.11 -0.36 -12.11
CA ILE A 193 9.83 -1.38 -12.90
C ILE A 193 10.16 -0.79 -14.26
N THR A 194 9.23 -0.02 -14.84
CA THR A 194 9.35 0.67 -16.13
C THR A 194 8.59 1.99 -16.11
N GLY A 195 9.05 2.98 -16.88
CA GLY A 195 8.36 4.26 -17.08
C GLY A 195 8.46 5.27 -15.93
N LEU A 196 7.34 5.93 -15.64
CA LEU A 196 7.23 7.02 -14.68
C LEU A 196 7.61 6.57 -13.26
N SER A 197 8.65 7.19 -12.70
CA SER A 197 9.16 7.00 -11.34
C SER A 197 9.68 8.31 -10.77
N GLY A 198 9.95 8.33 -9.47
CA GLY A 198 10.55 9.45 -8.77
C GLY A 198 9.73 9.90 -7.57
N SER A 199 9.98 11.12 -7.10
CA SER A 199 9.37 11.61 -5.86
C SER A 199 8.88 13.06 -5.98
N PHE A 200 7.92 13.40 -5.14
CA PHE A 200 7.47 14.78 -4.96
C PHE A 200 6.79 14.99 -3.61
N LEU A 201 6.68 16.24 -3.21
CA LEU A 201 5.94 16.67 -2.03
C LEU A 201 4.55 17.18 -2.42
N CYS A 202 3.56 16.96 -1.56
CA CYS A 202 2.21 17.51 -1.69
C CYS A 202 1.60 17.84 -0.32
N ARG A 203 0.56 18.68 -0.28
CA ARG A 203 -0.17 19.01 0.96
C ARG A 203 -1.53 18.36 1.08
N GLY A 204 -2.06 17.87 -0.03
CA GLY A 204 -3.35 17.23 -0.06
C GLY A 204 -3.38 16.16 -1.12
N ILE A 205 -4.11 15.08 -0.83
CA ILE A 205 -4.31 13.98 -1.75
C ILE A 205 -5.81 13.76 -1.85
N ARG A 206 -6.31 13.70 -3.08
CA ARG A 206 -7.64 13.19 -3.39
C ARG A 206 -7.50 11.88 -4.14
N ALA A 207 -8.38 10.94 -3.86
CA ALA A 207 -8.42 9.67 -4.58
C ALA A 207 -9.86 9.30 -4.92
N GLU A 208 -10.04 8.82 -6.15
CA GLU A 208 -11.34 8.38 -6.67
C GLU A 208 -11.20 7.00 -7.28
N ILE A 209 -12.16 6.11 -7.02
CA ILE A 209 -12.23 4.80 -7.68
C ILE A 209 -13.14 4.88 -8.90
N ALA A 210 -12.65 4.39 -10.03
CA ALA A 210 -13.38 4.25 -11.28
C ALA A 210 -13.48 2.77 -11.67
N GLU A 211 -14.67 2.34 -12.08
CA GLU A 211 -14.88 1.03 -12.68
C GLU A 211 -14.57 1.14 -14.19
N LEU A 212 -13.63 0.32 -14.66
CA LEU A 212 -13.23 0.28 -16.06
C LEU A 212 -14.19 -0.64 -16.81
N ASN A 213 -15.05 -0.04 -17.63
CA ASN A 213 -15.92 -0.78 -18.54
C ASN A 213 -15.18 -0.95 -19.87
N GLU A 214 -15.08 -2.20 -20.36
CA GLU A 214 -14.60 -2.50 -21.72
C GLU A 214 -15.60 -2.05 -22.80
#